data_AF-A0A968CK23-F1
#
_entry.id   AF-A0A968CK23-F1
#
_cell.length_a   1.000
_cell.length_b   1.000
_cell.length_c   1.000
_cell.angle_alpha   90.00
_cell.angle_beta   90.00
_cell.angle_gamma   90.00
#
_symmetry.space_group_name_H-M   'P 1'
#
loop_
_entity.id
_entity.type
_entity.pdbx_description
1 polymer ?
#
loop_
_entity_poly.entity_id
_entity_poly.type
_entity_poly.pdbx_seq_one_letter_code
_entity_poly.pdbx_strand_id
1 'polypeptide(L)'
;MTTKLCEVCQAAFEPDPRVGERQRVCKQLRCQRERKRRAQQRWLAANPDYFKGQYGRLKDWLQAHPDYLKNYRARRSATPYDPCGDIQDELTTSQNTVLETVRDIVDIQDEITSRIITAKRHLHRMLAVIYKTSEAPVITGVNGP
;
A
#
# COMPACT_ATOMS: atom_id res chain seq x y z
N MET A 1 -3.68 31.07 28.67
CA MET A 1 -3.49 30.12 27.56
C MET A 1 -4.84 29.94 26.89
N THR A 2 -4.93 30.21 25.58
CA THR A 2 -6.21 30.12 24.86
C THR A 2 -6.38 28.70 24.33
N THR A 3 -7.28 27.96 24.95
CA THR A 3 -7.56 26.57 24.57
C THR A 3 -8.59 26.53 23.45
N LYS A 4 -8.30 25.79 22.37
CA LYS A 4 -9.19 25.59 21.22
C LYS A 4 -9.64 24.15 21.10
N LEU A 5 -10.80 23.92 20.49
CA LEU A 5 -11.28 22.58 20.15
C LEU A 5 -10.83 22.20 18.74
N CYS A 6 -10.30 20.98 18.61
CA CYS A 6 -9.88 20.44 17.32
C CYS A 6 -11.08 20.16 16.42
N GLU A 7 -11.11 20.70 15.20
CA GLU A 7 -12.19 20.46 14.21
C GLU A 7 -12.35 18.98 13.79
N VAL A 8 -11.40 18.09 14.15
CA VAL A 8 -11.41 16.67 13.79
C VAL A 8 -11.76 15.77 14.97
N CYS A 9 -10.98 15.83 16.05
CA CYS A 9 -11.21 14.94 17.21
C CYS A 9 -11.96 15.61 18.36
N GLN A 10 -12.32 16.89 18.23
CA GLN A 10 -13.02 17.68 19.25
C GLN A 10 -12.28 17.80 20.60
N ALA A 11 -11.04 17.31 20.69
CA ALA A 11 -10.21 17.49 21.87
C ALA A 11 -9.73 18.94 22.00
N ALA A 12 -9.69 19.41 23.24
CA ALA A 12 -9.04 20.66 23.62
C ALA A 12 -7.53 20.59 23.32
N PHE A 13 -6.99 21.67 22.75
CA PHE A 13 -5.55 21.80 22.48
C PHE A 13 -5.12 23.27 22.55
N GLU A 14 -3.82 23.46 22.81
CA GLU A 14 -3.20 24.79 22.74
C GLU A 14 -2.62 25.02 21.34
N PRO A 15 -3.05 26.08 20.63
CA PRO A 15 -2.49 26.44 19.34
C PRO A 15 -0.99 26.75 19.41
N ASP A 16 -0.25 26.36 18.38
CA ASP A 16 1.16 26.72 18.24
C ASP A 16 1.29 28.25 18.09
N PRO A 17 2.13 28.95 18.88
CA PRO A 17 2.25 30.40 18.83
C PRO A 17 2.58 30.97 17.46
N ARG A 18 3.30 30.21 16.61
CA ARG A 18 3.66 30.65 15.25
C ARG A 18 2.48 30.66 14.29
N VAL A 19 1.52 29.77 14.51
CA VAL A 19 0.30 29.65 13.68
C VAL A 19 -0.84 30.46 14.30
N GLY A 20 -0.91 30.45 15.63
CA GLY A 20 -1.89 31.13 16.45
C GLY A 20 -3.31 30.69 16.11
N GLU A 21 -4.18 31.69 15.97
CA GLU A 21 -5.61 31.49 15.73
C GLU A 21 -5.94 30.70 14.45
N ARG A 22 -5.00 30.64 13.50
CA ARG A 22 -5.15 29.90 12.24
C ARG A 22 -5.08 28.39 12.42
N GLN A 23 -4.59 27.89 13.55
CA GLN A 23 -4.53 26.46 13.80
C GLN A 23 -5.93 25.92 14.14
N ARG A 24 -6.45 25.10 13.24
CA ARG A 24 -7.81 24.53 13.31
C ARG A 24 -7.89 23.15 13.94
N VAL A 25 -6.76 22.45 13.99
CA VAL A 25 -6.67 21.07 14.47
C VAL A 25 -5.46 20.89 15.38
N CYS A 26 -5.54 19.96 16.32
CA CYS A 26 -4.44 19.65 17.23
C CYS A 26 -3.22 19.04 16.51
N LYS A 27 -2.09 18.92 17.21
CA LYS A 27 -0.82 18.40 16.64
C LYS A 27 -0.83 16.90 16.31
N GLN A 28 -1.91 16.17 16.62
CA GLN A 28 -2.02 14.74 16.31
C GLN A 28 -2.03 14.49 14.80
N LEU A 29 -1.21 13.54 14.34
CA LEU A 29 -1.04 13.21 12.92
C LEU A 29 -2.37 12.88 12.22
N ARG A 30 -3.27 12.14 12.87
CA ARG A 30 -4.60 11.82 12.31
C ARG A 30 -5.40 13.08 11.95
N CYS A 31 -5.37 14.09 12.82
CA CYS A 31 -6.12 15.33 12.65
C CYS A 31 -5.49 16.22 11.58
N GLN A 32 -4.15 16.25 11.51
CA GLN A 32 -3.41 16.96 10.47
C GLN A 32 -3.65 16.35 9.08
N ARG A 33 -3.62 15.02 8.97
CA ARG A 33 -3.93 14.29 7.72
C ARG A 33 -5.35 14.59 7.24
N GLU A 34 -6.33 14.52 8.15
CA GLU A 34 -7.73 14.81 7.82
C GLU A 34 -7.92 16.26 7.37
N ARG A 35 -7.28 17.22 8.04
CA ARG A 35 -7.26 18.62 7.60
C ARG A 35 -6.69 18.77 6.19
N LYS A 36 -5.55 18.13 5.89
CA LYS A 36 -4.91 18.16 4.56
C LYS A 36 -5.83 17.55 3.50
N ARG A 37 -6.46 16.40 3.80
CA ARG A 37 -7.44 15.74 2.92
C ARG A 37 -8.61 16.65 2.58
N ARG A 38 -9.25 17.27 3.59
CA ARG A 38 -10.36 18.22 3.39
C ARG A 38 -9.94 19.46 2.59
N ALA A 39 -8.74 19.96 2.80
CA ALA A 39 -8.21 21.09 2.03
C ALA A 39 -7.97 20.71 0.57
N GLN A 40 -7.35 19.56 0.32
CA GLN A 40 -7.12 19.02 -1.01
C GLN A 40 -8.43 18.76 -1.76
N GLN A 41 -9.43 18.16 -1.10
CA GLN A 41 -10.75 17.93 -1.70
C GLN A 41 -11.43 19.24 -2.11
N ARG A 42 -11.42 20.26 -1.25
CA ARG A 42 -11.96 21.58 -1.58
C ARG A 42 -11.21 22.22 -2.75
N TRP A 43 -9.88 22.10 -2.77
CA TRP A 43 -9.07 22.63 -3.86
C TRP A 43 -9.35 21.91 -5.19
N LEU A 44 -9.45 20.57 -5.19
CA LEU A 44 -9.79 19.79 -6.39
C LEU A 44 -11.19 20.11 -6.90
N ALA A 45 -12.17 20.27 -6.01
CA ALA A 45 -13.52 20.67 -6.37
C ALA A 45 -13.57 22.08 -6.99
N ALA A 46 -12.74 23.00 -6.48
CA ALA A 46 -12.62 24.35 -7.03
C ALA A 46 -11.78 24.41 -8.32
N ASN A 47 -10.95 23.39 -8.59
CA ASN A 47 -10.01 23.37 -9.71
C ASN A 47 -10.08 22.03 -10.49
N PRO A 48 -11.26 21.67 -11.04
CA PRO A 48 -11.47 20.35 -11.67
C PRO A 48 -10.60 20.13 -12.92
N ASP A 49 -10.22 21.21 -13.61
CA ASP A 49 -9.47 21.15 -14.86
C ASP A 49 -7.97 21.43 -14.68
N TYR A 50 -7.49 21.66 -13.45
CA TYR A 50 -6.09 22.04 -13.21
C TYR A 50 -5.07 21.07 -13.80
N PHE A 51 -5.39 19.78 -13.78
CA PHE A 51 -4.52 18.72 -14.31
C PHE A 51 -4.80 18.38 -15.78
N LYS A 52 -5.85 18.93 -16.40
CA LYS A 52 -6.16 18.68 -17.81
C LYS A 52 -5.16 19.42 -18.70
N GLY A 53 -4.69 18.76 -19.75
CA GLY A 53 -3.81 19.37 -20.76
C GLY A 53 -2.33 19.55 -20.37
N GLN A 54 -1.96 19.44 -19.09
CA GLN A 54 -0.54 19.52 -18.68
C GLN A 54 0.29 18.37 -19.23
N TYR A 55 -0.25 17.15 -19.26
CA TYR A 55 0.48 15.96 -19.71
C TYR A 55 0.87 16.04 -21.19
N GLY A 56 -0.03 16.50 -22.06
CA GLY A 56 0.26 16.66 -23.49
C GLY A 56 1.40 17.65 -23.72
N ARG A 57 1.29 18.84 -23.12
CA ARG A 57 2.32 19.88 -23.20
C ARG A 57 3.68 19.39 -22.71
N LEU A 58 3.71 18.70 -21.56
CA LEU A 58 4.95 18.15 -21.01
C LEU A 58 5.53 17.06 -21.91
N LYS A 59 4.69 16.19 -22.47
CA LYS A 59 5.09 15.12 -23.38
C LYS A 59 5.74 15.69 -24.65
N ASP A 60 5.10 16.66 -25.28
CA ASP A 60 5.63 17.31 -26.49
C ASP A 60 6.96 18.01 -26.20
N TRP A 61 7.04 18.67 -25.05
CA TRP A 61 8.27 19.33 -24.62
C TRP A 61 9.40 18.32 -24.33
N LEU A 62 9.10 17.19 -23.69
CA LEU A 62 10.07 16.12 -23.44
C LEU A 62 10.53 15.45 -24.73
N GLN A 63 9.65 15.30 -25.72
CA GLN A 63 10.02 14.80 -27.05
C GLN A 63 10.98 15.76 -27.76
N ALA A 64 10.76 17.07 -27.63
CA ALA A 64 11.68 18.08 -28.15
C ALA A 64 13.01 18.17 -27.37
N HIS A 65 13.08 17.61 -26.15
CA HIS A 65 14.25 17.67 -25.27
C HIS A 65 14.61 16.28 -24.69
N PRO A 66 15.07 15.33 -25.52
CA PRO A 66 15.26 13.93 -25.11
C PRO A 66 16.31 13.76 -23.99
N ASP A 67 17.35 14.59 -23.98
CA ASP A 67 18.41 14.53 -22.97
C ASP A 67 18.08 15.29 -21.67
N TYR A 68 16.95 16.01 -21.62
CA TYR A 68 16.61 16.83 -20.46
C TYR A 68 16.51 16.00 -19.17
N LEU A 69 15.81 14.87 -19.21
CA LEU A 69 15.64 14.03 -18.01
C LEU A 69 16.97 13.42 -17.55
N LYS A 70 17.84 13.04 -18.50
CA LYS A 70 19.19 12.54 -18.20
C LYS A 70 20.02 13.61 -17.52
N ASN A 71 20.03 14.83 -18.06
CA ASN A 71 20.78 15.96 -17.52
C ASN A 71 20.20 16.44 -16.17
N TYR A 72 18.88 16.45 -16.03
CA TYR A 72 18.20 16.79 -14.76
C TYR A 72 18.57 15.79 -13.65
N ARG A 73 18.53 14.48 -13.95
CA ARG A 73 18.92 13.43 -12.98
C ARG A 73 20.39 13.53 -12.61
N ALA A 74 21.27 13.72 -13.60
CA ALA A 74 22.71 13.90 -13.36
C ALA A 74 23.01 15.12 -12.47
N ARG A 75 22.32 16.24 -12.69
CA ARG A 75 22.44 17.44 -11.83
C ARG A 75 21.91 17.19 -10.43
N ARG A 76 20.75 16.54 -10.29
CA ARG A 76 20.17 16.19 -8.98
C ARG A 76 21.04 15.20 -8.20
N SER A 77 21.69 14.25 -8.87
CA SER A 77 22.66 13.34 -8.23
C SER A 77 24.00 14.01 -7.90
N ALA A 78 24.34 15.11 -8.59
CA ALA A 78 25.58 15.85 -8.37
C ALA A 78 25.46 16.92 -7.28
N THR A 79 24.25 17.34 -6.91
CA THR A 79 24.02 18.23 -5.77
C THR A 79 24.08 17.43 -4.46
N PRO A 80 24.93 17.82 -3.48
CA PRO A 80 24.82 17.32 -2.11
C PRO A 80 23.43 17.70 -1.58
N TYR A 81 22.68 16.71 -1.14
CA TYR A 81 21.35 16.79 -0.56
C TYR A 81 21.05 18.09 0.21
N ASP A 82 19.95 18.78 -0.15
CA ASP A 82 19.32 19.84 0.66
C ASP A 82 18.17 19.21 1.48
N PRO A 83 18.33 19.05 2.80
CA PRO A 83 17.33 18.41 3.67
C PRO A 83 16.00 19.17 3.78
N CYS A 84 15.89 20.41 3.28
CA CYS A 84 14.72 21.26 3.53
C CYS A 84 13.56 21.04 2.53
N GLY A 85 13.73 20.21 1.50
CA GLY A 85 12.77 20.08 0.40
C GLY A 85 11.71 18.98 0.53
N ASP A 86 12.01 17.86 1.19
CA ASP A 86 11.23 16.62 1.04
C ASP A 86 10.78 16.05 2.41
N ILE A 87 9.77 16.66 3.04
CA ILE A 87 9.03 16.07 4.19
C ILE A 87 8.35 14.72 3.80
N GLN A 88 8.32 14.39 2.50
CA GLN A 88 7.64 13.22 1.96
C GLN A 88 8.43 11.90 2.10
N ASP A 89 9.73 11.93 2.35
CA ASP A 89 10.56 10.72 2.31
C ASP A 89 10.48 9.87 3.58
N GLU A 90 10.25 10.45 4.76
CA GLU A 90 10.12 9.66 6.00
C GLU A 90 8.84 8.82 6.01
N LEU A 91 7.73 9.38 5.52
CA LEU A 91 6.45 8.65 5.47
C LEU A 91 6.45 7.57 4.38
N THR A 92 7.12 7.84 3.25
CA THR A 92 7.27 6.88 2.15
C THR A 92 8.18 5.72 2.54
N THR A 93 9.29 6.00 3.23
CA THR A 93 10.22 4.97 3.74
C THR A 93 9.56 4.09 4.79
N SER A 94 8.83 4.67 5.75
CA SER A 94 8.08 3.90 6.76
C SER A 94 6.93 3.09 6.18
N GLN A 95 6.27 3.56 5.11
CA GLN A 95 5.22 2.80 4.43
C GLN A 95 5.81 1.66 3.60
N ASN A 96 6.95 1.86 2.96
CA ASN A 96 7.63 0.83 2.17
C ASN A 96 8.13 -0.33 3.03
N THR A 97 8.68 -0.08 4.22
CA THR A 97 9.10 -1.15 5.14
C THR A 97 7.93 -1.98 5.67
N VAL A 98 6.77 -1.34 5.94
CA VAL A 98 5.54 -2.05 6.31
C VAL A 98 5.01 -2.88 5.12
N LEU A 99 5.09 -2.36 3.89
CA LEU A 99 4.67 -3.11 2.71
C LEU A 99 5.57 -4.32 2.41
N GLU A 100 6.88 -4.20 2.64
CA GLU A 100 7.84 -5.30 2.50
C GLU A 100 7.55 -6.42 3.50
N THR A 101 7.38 -6.08 4.78
CA THR A 101 7.04 -7.06 5.83
C THR A 101 5.69 -7.73 5.60
N VAL A 102 4.68 -7.00 5.10
CA VAL A 102 3.39 -7.59 4.72
C VAL A 102 3.54 -8.55 3.54
N ARG A 103 4.38 -8.23 2.55
CA ARG A 103 4.66 -9.13 1.42
C ARG A 103 5.29 -10.44 1.89
N ASP A 104 6.30 -10.36 2.75
CA ASP A 104 6.96 -11.55 3.31
C ASP A 104 5.98 -12.45 4.08
N ILE A 105 5.05 -11.85 4.85
CA ILE A 105 4.02 -12.60 5.59
C ILE A 105 3.05 -13.32 4.63
N VAL A 106 2.63 -12.67 3.55
CA VAL A 106 1.74 -13.27 2.54
C VAL A 106 2.44 -14.42 1.81
N ASP A 107 3.72 -14.24 1.43
CA ASP A 107 4.50 -15.28 0.77
C ASP A 107 4.66 -16.54 1.66
N ILE A 108 4.88 -16.35 2.96
CA ILE A 108 4.94 -17.45 3.94
C ILE A 108 3.58 -18.17 4.05
N GLN A 109 2.47 -17.42 4.09
CA GLN A 109 1.12 -18.00 4.16
C GLN A 109 0.78 -18.82 2.91
N ASP A 110 1.19 -18.36 1.73
CA ASP A 110 0.99 -19.07 0.47
C ASP A 110 1.81 -20.36 0.40
N GLU A 111 3.03 -20.36 0.94
CA GLU A 111 3.85 -21.56 1.04
C GLU A 111 3.25 -22.60 2.00
N ILE A 112 2.81 -22.19 3.19
CA ILE A 112 2.12 -23.07 4.15
C ILE A 112 0.85 -23.67 3.52
N THR A 113 0.07 -22.84 2.84
CA THR A 113 -1.17 -23.27 2.17
C THR A 113 -0.89 -24.29 1.08
N SER A 114 0.15 -24.07 0.27
CA SER A 114 0.60 -25.00 -0.77
C SER A 114 1.01 -26.37 -0.22
N ARG A 115 1.71 -26.39 0.93
CA ARG A 115 2.10 -27.63 1.61
C ARG A 115 0.88 -28.39 2.15
N ILE A 116 -0.09 -27.69 2.74
CA ILE A 116 -1.35 -28.28 3.22
C ILE A 116 -2.14 -28.89 2.05
N ILE A 117 -2.28 -28.16 0.94
CA ILE A 117 -2.99 -28.66 -0.26
C ILE A 117 -2.33 -29.93 -0.79
N THR A 118 -1.00 -29.94 -0.85
CA THR A 118 -0.23 -31.10 -1.31
C THR A 118 -0.44 -32.30 -0.40
N ALA A 119 -0.29 -32.12 0.91
CA ALA A 119 -0.53 -33.18 1.90
C ALA A 119 -1.97 -33.72 1.82
N LYS A 120 -2.97 -32.83 1.71
CA LYS A 120 -4.38 -33.22 1.54
C LYS A 120 -4.59 -34.04 0.26
N ARG A 121 -3.94 -33.68 -0.85
CA ARG A 121 -3.99 -34.44 -2.11
C ARG A 121 -3.39 -35.84 -1.95
N HIS A 122 -2.27 -35.97 -1.23
CA HIS A 122 -1.68 -37.28 -0.94
C HIS A 122 -2.60 -38.13 -0.08
N LEU A 123 -3.18 -37.57 0.98
CA LEU A 123 -4.14 -38.27 1.84
C LEU A 123 -5.37 -38.72 1.05
N HIS A 124 -5.96 -37.84 0.23
CA HIS A 124 -7.09 -38.21 -0.63
C HIS A 124 -6.72 -39.34 -1.61
N ARG A 125 -5.50 -39.34 -2.18
CA ARG A 125 -5.03 -40.44 -3.04
C ARG A 125 -4.88 -41.74 -2.26
N MET A 126 -4.28 -41.71 -1.07
CA MET A 126 -4.14 -42.88 -0.20
C MET A 126 -5.50 -43.45 0.20
N LEU A 127 -6.43 -42.59 0.62
CA LEU A 127 -7.80 -42.98 0.93
C LEU A 127 -8.48 -43.58 -0.31
N ALA A 128 -8.35 -42.96 -1.49
CA ALA A 128 -8.93 -43.51 -2.72
C ALA A 128 -8.37 -44.89 -3.09
N VAL A 129 -7.09 -45.16 -2.81
CA VAL A 129 -6.50 -46.51 -2.97
C VAL A 129 -7.12 -47.46 -1.96
N ILE A 130 -7.20 -47.09 -0.69
CA ILE A 130 -7.77 -47.92 0.38
C ILE A 130 -9.24 -48.27 0.06
N TYR A 131 -10.06 -47.28 -0.27
CA TYR A 131 -11.47 -47.47 -0.62
C TYR A 131 -11.66 -48.28 -1.92
N LYS A 132 -10.78 -48.14 -2.93
CA LYS A 132 -10.80 -49.01 -4.12
C LYS A 132 -10.38 -50.45 -3.82
N THR A 133 -9.43 -50.66 -2.91
CA THR A 133 -9.01 -52.01 -2.52
C THR A 133 -10.03 -52.73 -1.64
N SER A 134 -10.89 -52.00 -0.92
CA SER A 134 -12.03 -52.59 -0.20
C SER A 134 -13.21 -53.00 -1.09
N GLU A 135 -13.25 -52.54 -2.35
CA GLU A 135 -14.24 -52.91 -3.36
C GLU A 135 -13.78 -54.05 -4.29
N ALA A 136 -12.60 -54.64 -4.05
CA ALA A 136 -12.15 -55.80 -4.82
C ALA A 136 -13.13 -56.98 -4.60
N PRO A 137 -13.66 -57.60 -5.67
CA PRO A 137 -14.65 -58.65 -5.54
C PRO A 137 -14.05 -59.84 -4.81
N VAL A 138 -14.70 -60.26 -3.72
CA VAL A 138 -14.45 -61.57 -3.10
C VAL A 138 -14.69 -62.61 -4.19
N ILE A 139 -13.60 -63.23 -4.68
CA ILE A 139 -13.71 -64.35 -5.61
C ILE A 139 -14.29 -65.52 -4.81
N THR A 140 -15.62 -65.62 -4.78
CA THR A 140 -16.31 -66.81 -4.27
C THR A 140 -16.10 -67.91 -5.30
N GLY A 141 -15.08 -68.74 -5.07
CA GLY A 141 -14.93 -70.01 -5.78
C GLY A 141 -16.11 -70.90 -5.43
N VAL A 142 -16.95 -71.22 -6.43
CA VAL A 142 -17.99 -72.24 -6.30
C VAL A 142 -17.75 -73.31 -7.36
N ASN A 143 -17.25 -74.44 -6.83
CA ASN A 143 -17.29 -75.85 -7.24
C ASN A 143 -17.84 -76.26 -8.62
N GLY A 144 -17.16 -77.24 -9.22
CA GLY A 144 -17.78 -78.27 -10.06
C GLY A 144 -16.78 -79.38 -10.40
N PRO A 145 -17.23 -80.53 -10.93
CA PRO A 145 -18.57 -81.14 -10.87
C PRO A 145 -18.74 -82.17 -9.74
#